data_AF-A0A6G2XHU5-F1
#
_entry.id   AF-A0A6G2XHU5-F1
#
_cell.length_a   1.000
_cell.length_b   1.000
_cell.length_c   1.000
_cell.angle_alpha   90.00
_cell.angle_beta   90.00
_cell.angle_gamma   90.00
#
_symmetry.space_group_name_H-M   'P 1'
#
loop_
_entity.id
_entity.type
_entity.pdbx_description
1 polymer ?
#
loop_
_entity_poly.entity_id
_entity_poly.type
_entity_poly.pdbx_seq_one_letter_code
_entity_poly.pdbx_strand_id
1 'polypeptide(L)'
;MPPSSRTAAVPSAVPGEASAVHSTAVLIVNSRGQYLLHLRDAHKPICDPGTWSLVGGGSEDGETPHEAIVRELREETGLVLDEVTPFTRAEAHGPYVTEGQIQVFVAHWDGDAHTLPVTEGIMFAWFDVATMAQLTMCDWAYEAILAHRSQASGDERAVPSGGGTEPAADGAVPRQPSAPPGTASAAPAATTAAAASTDGVSRGVKNVLGVHLYLENPAGEILLGRRHPGSPFAGGLWHFLAGHCEQESAVACLVREAEEEAGLLIRPEDVEFAHAVHLIHRPGGQPRLQLVFRARRWQGEPQVREPDKCLAWRWWPREELPEPIVPYARAAIDGIGVGRLYSEMGW
;
A
#
# COMPACT_ATOMS: atom_id res chain seq x y z
N MET A 1 34.22 -33.63 59.15
CA MET A 1 34.02 -32.44 58.29
C MET A 1 33.45 -32.93 56.96
N PRO A 2 32.32 -32.39 56.48
CA PRO A 2 31.77 -32.76 55.19
C PRO A 2 32.50 -31.98 54.07
N PRO A 3 32.63 -32.53 52.85
CA PRO A 3 32.99 -31.71 51.70
C PRO A 3 31.74 -30.97 51.18
N SER A 4 31.85 -29.65 51.10
CA SER A 4 30.81 -28.75 50.58
C SER A 4 30.52 -29.01 49.11
N SER A 5 29.23 -29.19 48.81
CA SER A 5 28.63 -29.11 47.48
C SER A 5 28.74 -27.66 46.97
N ARG A 6 29.38 -27.46 45.81
CA ARG A 6 29.23 -26.23 45.01
C ARG A 6 28.41 -26.56 43.78
N THR A 7 27.16 -26.13 43.80
CA THR A 7 26.20 -26.12 42.71
C THR A 7 26.77 -25.34 41.52
N ALA A 8 26.90 -25.99 40.36
CA ALA A 8 27.16 -25.31 39.11
C ALA A 8 25.91 -24.49 38.72
N ALA A 9 26.09 -23.20 38.48
CA ALA A 9 25.05 -22.31 38.00
C ALA A 9 24.59 -22.75 36.60
N VAL A 10 23.29 -22.92 36.43
CA VAL A 10 22.63 -23.07 35.12
C VAL A 10 22.76 -21.73 34.40
N PRO A 11 23.24 -21.67 33.14
CA PRO A 11 23.25 -20.43 32.40
C PRO A 11 21.81 -19.96 32.17
N SER A 12 21.54 -18.73 32.58
CA SER A 12 20.31 -18.00 32.28
C SER A 12 19.99 -18.09 30.80
N ALA A 13 18.76 -18.53 30.48
CA ALA A 13 18.23 -18.50 29.12
C ALA A 13 18.34 -17.07 28.56
N VAL A 14 18.85 -16.98 27.33
CA VAL A 14 18.77 -15.78 26.51
C VAL A 14 17.28 -15.46 26.34
N PRO A 15 16.82 -14.21 26.49
CA PRO A 15 15.44 -13.84 26.17
C PRO A 15 15.19 -14.21 24.72
N GLY A 16 14.17 -15.06 24.48
CA GLY A 16 13.84 -15.58 23.17
C GLY A 16 13.67 -14.46 22.16
N GLU A 17 14.23 -14.68 20.97
CA GLU A 17 13.80 -14.02 19.75
C GLU A 17 12.26 -14.03 19.74
N ALA A 18 11.65 -12.86 19.60
CA ALA A 18 10.21 -12.78 19.37
C ALA A 18 9.90 -13.66 18.16
N SER A 19 9.16 -14.75 18.39
CA SER A 19 8.67 -15.62 17.32
C SER A 19 8.01 -14.74 16.28
N ALA A 20 8.54 -14.72 15.06
CA ALA A 20 7.92 -13.99 13.97
C ALA A 20 6.50 -14.50 13.83
N VAL A 21 5.50 -13.64 14.04
CA VAL A 21 4.10 -14.00 13.85
C VAL A 21 3.95 -14.38 12.38
N HIS A 22 3.82 -15.68 12.11
CA HIS A 22 3.62 -16.20 10.78
C HIS A 22 2.12 -16.23 10.49
N SER A 23 1.70 -15.55 9.44
CA SER A 23 0.32 -15.62 8.94
C SER A 23 0.25 -16.62 7.78
N THR A 24 -0.91 -17.20 7.56
CA THR A 24 -1.13 -18.17 6.49
C THR A 24 -2.35 -17.81 5.68
N ALA A 25 -2.36 -18.16 4.40
CA ALA A 25 -3.49 -17.93 3.50
C ALA A 25 -3.57 -19.03 2.43
N VAL A 26 -4.75 -19.23 1.85
CA VAL A 26 -4.97 -20.26 0.82
C VAL A 26 -5.64 -19.70 -0.44
N LEU A 27 -5.06 -20.05 -1.59
CA LEU A 27 -5.63 -19.92 -2.91
C LEU A 27 -6.54 -21.12 -3.16
N ILE A 28 -7.86 -20.94 -3.12
CA ILE A 28 -8.81 -22.00 -3.45
C ILE A 28 -9.26 -21.82 -4.89
N VAL A 29 -8.98 -22.78 -5.76
CA VAL A 29 -9.22 -22.69 -7.21
C VAL A 29 -10.20 -23.77 -7.65
N ASN A 30 -11.23 -23.40 -8.42
CA ASN A 30 -12.16 -24.35 -9.02
C ASN A 30 -11.72 -24.80 -10.42
N SER A 31 -12.38 -25.82 -10.96
CA SER A 31 -12.12 -26.36 -12.32
C SER A 31 -12.33 -25.35 -13.44
N ARG A 32 -13.06 -24.25 -13.19
CA ARG A 32 -13.26 -23.14 -14.14
C ARG A 32 -12.13 -22.11 -14.10
N GLY A 33 -11.11 -22.31 -13.25
CA GLY A 33 -9.99 -21.38 -13.09
C GLY A 33 -10.36 -20.11 -12.32
N GLN A 34 -11.45 -20.13 -11.56
CA GLN A 34 -11.84 -19.04 -10.68
C GLN A 34 -11.28 -19.28 -9.27
N TYR A 35 -11.08 -18.20 -8.53
CA TYR A 35 -10.59 -18.23 -7.16
C TYR A 35 -11.69 -17.83 -6.20
N LEU A 36 -11.78 -18.55 -5.07
CA LEU A 36 -12.69 -18.22 -4.00
C LEU A 36 -12.07 -17.07 -3.20
N LEU A 37 -12.79 -15.96 -3.10
CA LEU A 37 -12.39 -14.82 -2.28
C LEU A 37 -13.41 -14.61 -1.17
N HIS A 38 -12.93 -14.17 -0.01
CA HIS A 38 -13.79 -13.65 1.05
C HIS A 38 -13.86 -12.13 0.96
N LEU A 39 -15.01 -11.53 1.31
CA LEU A 39 -15.13 -10.09 1.49
C LEU A 39 -14.97 -9.77 2.98
N ARG A 40 -13.92 -9.01 3.33
CA ARG A 40 -13.60 -8.67 4.72
C ARG A 40 -14.63 -7.71 5.32
N ASP A 41 -14.81 -7.78 6.63
CA ASP A 41 -15.62 -6.82 7.38
C ASP A 41 -15.14 -5.38 7.13
N ALA A 42 -16.05 -4.49 6.74
CA ALA A 42 -15.71 -3.10 6.43
C ALA A 42 -15.51 -2.20 7.67
N HIS A 43 -15.96 -2.64 8.84
CA HIS A 43 -16.02 -1.81 10.05
C HIS A 43 -15.32 -2.43 11.28
N LYS A 44 -14.61 -3.54 11.09
CA LYS A 44 -13.77 -4.11 12.14
C LYS A 44 -12.36 -3.53 12.06
N PRO A 45 -11.64 -3.40 13.20
CA PRO A 45 -10.23 -2.97 13.21
C PRO A 45 -9.31 -4.12 12.77
N ILE A 46 -9.50 -4.57 11.53
CA ILE A 46 -8.71 -5.61 10.87
C ILE A 46 -7.87 -4.97 9.76
N CYS A 47 -6.85 -5.67 9.27
CA CYS A 47 -6.13 -5.23 8.09
C CYS A 47 -7.04 -5.21 6.85
N ASP A 48 -6.86 -4.20 6.00
CA ASP A 48 -7.58 -3.97 4.74
C ASP A 48 -9.11 -4.20 4.83
N PRO A 49 -9.82 -3.50 5.73
CA PRO A 49 -11.25 -3.68 5.92
C PRO A 49 -12.02 -3.35 4.64
N GLY A 50 -13.06 -4.13 4.34
CA GLY A 50 -13.92 -3.91 3.18
C GLY A 50 -13.27 -4.29 1.83
N THR A 51 -12.16 -5.00 1.84
CA THR A 51 -11.49 -5.53 0.63
C THR A 51 -11.76 -7.02 0.45
N TRP A 52 -11.64 -7.49 -0.79
CA TRP A 52 -11.61 -8.93 -1.10
C TRP A 52 -10.20 -9.49 -0.86
N SER A 53 -10.12 -10.65 -0.23
CA SER A 53 -8.85 -11.32 0.06
C SER A 53 -8.99 -12.85 0.07
N LEU A 54 -7.86 -13.52 0.26
CA LEU A 54 -7.79 -14.95 0.50
C LEU A 54 -8.26 -15.28 1.92
N VAL A 55 -8.76 -16.51 2.08
CA VAL A 55 -9.04 -17.11 3.40
C VAL A 55 -7.72 -17.36 4.12
N GLY A 56 -7.68 -17.10 5.42
CA GLY A 56 -6.49 -17.35 6.23
C GLY A 56 -6.36 -16.44 7.45
N GLY A 57 -5.52 -16.90 8.38
CA GLY A 57 -5.32 -16.25 9.66
C GLY A 57 -3.91 -16.46 10.23
N GLY A 58 -3.74 -16.03 11.48
CA GLY A 58 -2.48 -16.13 12.21
C GLY A 58 -2.21 -17.54 12.72
N SER A 59 -0.96 -17.96 12.74
CA SER A 59 -0.57 -19.20 13.42
C SER A 59 -0.68 -19.07 14.94
N GLU A 60 -1.15 -20.13 15.60
CA GLU A 60 -1.13 -20.24 17.06
C GLU A 60 0.20 -20.82 17.58
N ASP A 61 0.48 -20.65 18.87
CA ASP A 61 1.73 -21.10 19.50
C ASP A 61 1.93 -22.62 19.34
N GLY A 62 2.94 -23.00 18.57
CA GLY A 62 3.34 -24.39 18.35
C GLY A 62 2.71 -25.06 17.12
N GLU A 63 1.84 -24.37 16.37
CA GLU A 63 1.35 -24.86 15.07
C GLU A 63 2.38 -24.65 13.95
N THR A 64 2.46 -25.60 13.02
CA THR A 64 3.10 -25.39 11.72
C THR A 64 2.21 -24.53 10.82
N PRO A 65 2.77 -23.84 9.81
CA PRO A 65 1.96 -23.09 8.84
C PRO A 65 0.90 -23.93 8.13
N HIS A 66 1.16 -25.23 7.91
CA HIS A 66 0.18 -26.13 7.30
C HIS A 66 -0.97 -26.46 8.27
N GLU A 67 -0.68 -26.71 9.54
CA GLU A 67 -1.72 -26.94 10.56
C GLU A 67 -2.60 -25.71 10.73
N ALA A 68 -1.97 -24.53 10.81
CA ALA A 68 -2.68 -23.25 10.92
C ALA A 68 -3.64 -23.05 9.74
N ILE A 69 -3.19 -23.20 8.49
CA ILE A 69 -4.09 -22.95 7.34
C ILE A 69 -5.21 -23.98 7.23
N VAL A 70 -4.99 -25.23 7.65
CA VAL A 70 -6.05 -26.26 7.67
C VAL A 70 -7.10 -25.94 8.74
N ARG A 71 -6.68 -25.44 9.91
CA ARG A 71 -7.59 -24.96 10.96
C ARG A 71 -8.39 -23.76 10.48
N GLU A 72 -7.72 -22.72 10.00
CA GLU A 72 -8.34 -21.48 9.50
C GLU A 72 -9.34 -21.75 8.37
N LEU A 73 -8.97 -22.59 7.39
CA LEU A 73 -9.87 -22.98 6.30
C LEU A 73 -11.17 -23.60 6.84
N ARG A 74 -11.06 -24.50 7.82
CA ARG A 74 -12.22 -25.16 8.42
C ARG A 74 -13.06 -24.18 9.25
N GLU A 75 -12.42 -23.29 10.00
CA GLU A 75 -13.11 -22.33 10.86
C GLU A 75 -13.82 -21.24 10.07
N GLU A 76 -13.17 -20.69 9.04
CA GLU A 76 -13.71 -19.60 8.22
C GLU A 76 -14.75 -20.07 7.19
N THR A 77 -14.55 -21.25 6.60
CA THR A 77 -15.36 -21.72 5.46
C THR A 77 -16.12 -23.01 5.73
N GLY A 78 -15.82 -23.73 6.80
CA GLY A 78 -16.34 -25.09 7.02
C GLY A 78 -15.74 -26.17 6.11
N LEU A 79 -14.82 -25.81 5.20
CA LEU A 79 -14.21 -26.76 4.27
C LEU A 79 -13.15 -27.63 4.95
N VAL A 80 -13.13 -28.89 4.56
CA VAL A 80 -12.03 -29.83 4.85
C VAL A 80 -11.56 -30.33 3.49
N LEU A 81 -10.36 -29.92 3.09
CA LEU A 81 -9.76 -30.25 1.81
C LEU A 81 -8.55 -31.15 2.04
N ASP A 82 -8.46 -32.25 1.30
CA ASP A 82 -7.39 -33.25 1.48
C ASP A 82 -6.03 -32.77 0.94
N GLU A 83 -6.05 -31.89 -0.07
CA GLU A 83 -4.84 -31.38 -0.74
C GLU A 83 -4.70 -29.87 -0.55
N VAL A 84 -3.93 -29.49 0.49
CA VAL A 84 -3.52 -28.09 0.75
C VAL A 84 -2.00 -28.04 0.67
N THR A 85 -1.46 -27.43 -0.38
CA THR A 85 -0.02 -27.49 -0.69
C THR A 85 0.65 -26.12 -0.58
N PRO A 86 1.88 -26.01 -0.04
CA PRO A 86 2.60 -24.75 0.00
C PRO A 86 2.88 -24.22 -1.41
N PHE A 87 2.68 -22.92 -1.62
CA PHE A 87 2.85 -22.28 -2.93
C PHE A 87 3.95 -21.21 -2.92
N THR A 88 3.76 -20.13 -2.14
CA THR A 88 4.72 -19.02 -2.11
C THR A 88 4.71 -18.32 -0.75
N ARG A 89 5.61 -17.36 -0.58
CA ARG A 89 5.55 -16.38 0.51
C ARG A 89 5.21 -15.01 -0.04
N ALA A 90 4.31 -14.31 0.63
CA ALA A 90 3.95 -12.94 0.31
C ALA A 90 4.31 -12.03 1.48
N GLU A 91 4.66 -10.77 1.19
CA GLU A 91 4.86 -9.74 2.21
C GLU A 91 3.59 -8.89 2.27
N ALA A 92 3.01 -8.77 3.46
CA ALA A 92 1.91 -7.83 3.68
C ALA A 92 2.45 -6.55 4.33
N HIS A 93 2.11 -5.42 3.72
CA HIS A 93 2.43 -4.08 4.23
C HIS A 93 1.13 -3.32 4.50
N GLY A 94 1.01 -2.70 5.68
CA GLY A 94 -0.12 -1.85 5.97
C GLY A 94 -0.08 -1.24 7.38
N PRO A 95 -0.84 -0.15 7.63
CA PRO A 95 -0.87 0.54 8.92
C PRO A 95 -1.41 -0.31 10.08
N TYR A 96 -2.06 -1.44 9.78
CA TYR A 96 -2.66 -2.38 10.74
C TYR A 96 -2.12 -3.80 10.60
N VAL A 97 -1.02 -3.97 9.86
CA VAL A 97 -0.33 -5.26 9.70
C VAL A 97 0.97 -5.18 10.48
N THR A 98 1.17 -6.07 11.45
CA THR A 98 2.53 -6.36 11.92
C THR A 98 3.29 -6.87 10.70
N GLU A 99 4.29 -6.13 10.18
CA GLU A 99 5.10 -6.55 9.03
C GLU A 99 5.39 -8.05 9.13
N GLY A 100 4.81 -8.82 8.22
CA GLY A 100 4.64 -10.25 8.41
C GLY A 100 4.76 -11.00 7.10
N GLN A 101 5.57 -12.06 7.11
CA GLN A 101 5.60 -13.02 6.00
C GLN A 101 4.35 -13.88 6.07
N ILE A 102 3.56 -13.86 4.99
CA ILE A 102 2.41 -14.73 4.80
C ILE A 102 2.85 -15.96 4.02
N GLN A 103 2.67 -17.15 4.59
CA GLN A 103 2.83 -18.40 3.85
C GLN A 103 1.54 -18.72 3.10
N VAL A 104 1.61 -18.71 1.76
CA VAL A 104 0.46 -18.97 0.88
C VAL A 104 0.45 -20.42 0.46
N PHE A 105 -0.73 -21.04 0.50
CA PHE A 105 -1.03 -22.40 0.07
C PHE A 105 -1.97 -22.39 -1.14
N VAL A 106 -2.10 -23.53 -1.82
CA VAL A 106 -3.07 -23.78 -2.88
C VAL A 106 -3.90 -25.00 -2.54
N ALA A 107 -5.21 -24.90 -2.78
CA ALA A 107 -6.16 -26.00 -2.69
C ALA A 107 -7.16 -25.93 -3.84
N HIS A 108 -7.81 -27.07 -4.13
CA HIS A 108 -8.81 -27.17 -5.19
C HIS A 108 -10.19 -27.51 -4.63
N TRP A 109 -11.21 -26.80 -5.11
CA TRP A 109 -12.59 -27.04 -4.69
C TRP A 109 -13.60 -26.47 -5.71
N ASP A 110 -14.65 -27.24 -6.03
CA ASP A 110 -15.63 -26.93 -7.09
C ASP A 110 -17.05 -26.62 -6.56
N GLY A 111 -17.21 -26.43 -5.26
CA GLY A 111 -18.53 -26.21 -4.67
C GLY A 111 -19.08 -24.79 -4.84
N ASP A 112 -20.25 -24.57 -4.25
CA ASP A 112 -20.95 -23.29 -4.30
C ASP A 112 -20.50 -22.36 -3.16
N ALA A 113 -19.82 -21.28 -3.52
CA ALA A 113 -19.34 -20.27 -2.57
C ALA A 113 -20.46 -19.71 -1.67
N HIS A 114 -21.69 -19.60 -2.19
CA HIS A 114 -22.82 -19.03 -1.45
C HIS A 114 -23.40 -19.97 -0.39
N THR A 115 -22.96 -21.23 -0.37
CA THR A 115 -23.38 -22.22 0.64
C THR A 115 -22.42 -22.34 1.81
N LEU A 116 -21.25 -21.72 1.72
CA LEU A 116 -20.26 -21.74 2.79
C LEU A 116 -20.76 -20.92 3.98
N PRO A 117 -20.62 -21.43 5.22
CA PRO A 117 -20.85 -20.64 6.41
C PRO A 117 -19.88 -19.44 6.42
N VAL A 118 -20.42 -18.24 6.59
CA VAL A 118 -19.61 -17.02 6.77
C VAL A 118 -19.46 -16.81 8.27
N THR A 119 -18.39 -17.35 8.85
CA THR A 119 -18.06 -17.17 10.28
C THR A 119 -17.25 -15.89 10.49
N GLU A 120 -16.41 -15.52 9.51
CA GLU A 120 -15.68 -14.27 9.42
C GLU A 120 -15.90 -13.58 8.07
N GLY A 121 -15.94 -12.25 8.05
CA GLY A 121 -16.22 -11.47 6.85
C GLY A 121 -17.72 -11.36 6.53
N ILE A 122 -18.01 -11.01 5.28
CA ILE A 122 -19.36 -10.67 4.80
C ILE A 122 -19.91 -11.74 3.86
N MET A 123 -19.10 -12.24 2.93
CA MET A 123 -19.50 -13.27 1.96
C MET A 123 -18.30 -13.92 1.28
N PHE A 124 -18.53 -15.06 0.65
CA PHE A 124 -17.63 -15.67 -0.31
C PHE A 124 -18.19 -15.57 -1.73
N ALA A 125 -17.30 -15.42 -2.71
CA ALA A 125 -17.66 -15.48 -4.11
C ALA A 125 -16.50 -15.96 -4.99
N TRP A 126 -16.87 -16.56 -6.12
CA TRP A 126 -15.94 -16.99 -7.16
C TRP A 126 -15.64 -15.85 -8.13
N PHE A 127 -14.37 -15.58 -8.40
CA PHE A 127 -13.95 -14.60 -9.40
C PHE A 127 -12.91 -15.17 -10.35
N ASP A 128 -12.97 -14.75 -11.61
CA ASP A 128 -11.83 -14.88 -12.53
C ASP A 128 -10.88 -13.68 -12.40
N VAL A 129 -9.66 -13.84 -12.91
CA VAL A 129 -8.61 -12.80 -12.85
C VAL A 129 -9.03 -11.52 -13.56
N ALA A 130 -9.81 -11.61 -14.64
CA ALA A 130 -10.27 -10.45 -15.39
C ALA A 130 -11.23 -9.57 -14.56
N THR A 131 -12.10 -10.21 -13.77
CA THR A 131 -13.03 -9.54 -12.86
C THR A 131 -12.32 -8.97 -11.66
N MET A 132 -11.32 -9.67 -11.11
CA MET A 132 -10.53 -9.20 -9.95
C MET A 132 -9.84 -7.85 -10.19
N ALA A 133 -9.45 -7.54 -11.43
CA ALA A 133 -8.88 -6.24 -11.76
C ALA A 133 -9.83 -5.06 -11.45
N GLN A 134 -11.14 -5.32 -11.36
CA GLN A 134 -12.18 -4.35 -11.03
C GLN A 134 -12.57 -4.34 -9.54
N LEU A 135 -12.05 -5.28 -8.74
CA LEU A 135 -12.35 -5.39 -7.32
C LEU A 135 -11.40 -4.55 -6.47
N THR A 136 -11.87 -4.13 -5.30
CA THR A 136 -11.01 -3.61 -4.23
C THR A 136 -10.44 -4.82 -3.50
N MET A 137 -9.16 -5.12 -3.71
CA MET A 137 -8.47 -6.29 -3.15
C MET A 137 -7.26 -5.90 -2.32
N CYS A 138 -6.86 -6.78 -1.41
CA CYS A 138 -5.50 -6.76 -0.85
C CYS A 138 -4.47 -6.95 -1.97
N ASP A 139 -3.47 -6.05 -2.05
CA ASP A 139 -2.49 -6.05 -3.16
C ASP A 139 -1.68 -7.38 -3.17
N TRP A 140 -1.21 -7.83 -2.01
CA TRP A 140 -0.44 -9.09 -1.89
C TRP A 140 -1.25 -10.33 -2.31
N ALA A 141 -2.56 -10.35 -2.03
CA ALA A 141 -3.44 -11.45 -2.38
C ALA A 141 -3.63 -11.52 -3.89
N TYR A 142 -3.84 -10.37 -4.53
CA TYR A 142 -3.96 -10.27 -5.97
C TYR A 142 -2.67 -10.67 -6.68
N GLU A 143 -1.51 -10.27 -6.16
CA GLU A 143 -0.20 -10.67 -6.69
C GLU A 143 0.03 -12.19 -6.60
N ALA A 144 -0.33 -12.82 -5.47
CA ALA A 144 -0.24 -14.26 -5.30
C ALA A 144 -1.11 -15.02 -6.32
N ILE A 145 -2.32 -14.53 -6.60
CA ILE A 145 -3.23 -15.09 -7.62
C ILE A 145 -2.62 -14.96 -9.03
N LEU A 146 -2.07 -13.78 -9.37
CA LEU A 146 -1.43 -13.57 -10.67
C LEU A 146 -0.21 -14.47 -10.87
N ALA A 147 0.60 -14.66 -9.82
CA ALA A 147 1.73 -15.58 -9.84
C ALA A 147 1.28 -17.03 -10.06
N HIS A 148 0.26 -17.49 -9.33
CA HIS A 148 -0.29 -18.83 -9.48
C HIS A 148 -0.85 -19.07 -10.89
N ARG A 149 -1.62 -18.12 -11.42
CA ARG A 149 -2.19 -18.22 -12.78
C ARG A 149 -1.10 -18.27 -13.86
N SER A 150 -0.01 -17.54 -13.67
CA SER A 150 1.11 -17.51 -14.62
C SER A 150 1.87 -18.83 -14.64
N GLN A 151 2.03 -19.50 -13.50
CA GLN A 151 2.67 -20.82 -13.42
C GLN A 151 1.81 -21.91 -14.06
N ALA A 152 0.50 -21.92 -13.78
CA ALA A 152 -0.43 -22.88 -14.40
C ALA A 152 -0.48 -22.75 -15.94
N SER A 153 -0.37 -21.53 -16.46
CA SER A 153 -0.34 -21.28 -17.92
C SER A 153 1.01 -21.60 -18.57
N GLY A 154 2.08 -21.68 -17.78
CA GLY A 154 3.42 -22.06 -18.21
C GLY A 154 3.58 -23.58 -18.39
N ASP A 155 2.96 -24.36 -17.49
CA ASP A 155 2.97 -25.82 -17.55
C ASP A 155 2.13 -26.39 -18.71
N GLU A 156 1.03 -25.73 -19.11
CA GLU A 156 0.23 -26.14 -20.28
C GLU A 156 0.97 -25.97 -21.62
N ARG A 157 2.05 -25.17 -21.69
CA ARG A 157 2.85 -24.97 -22.91
C ARG A 157 3.95 -26.03 -23.12
N ALA A 158 4.12 -26.98 -22.20
CA ALA A 158 5.14 -28.02 -22.27
C ALA A 158 4.53 -29.42 -22.52
N VAL A 159 4.05 -29.69 -23.74
CA VAL A 159 3.76 -31.07 -24.23
C VAL A 159 4.40 -31.25 -25.61
N PRO A 160 5.09 -32.39 -25.89
CA PRO A 160 5.98 -32.50 -27.05
C PRO A 160 5.25 -32.82 -28.36
N SER A 161 5.89 -32.40 -29.45
CA SER A 161 5.52 -32.60 -30.85
C SER A 161 5.39 -34.08 -31.23
N GLY A 162 4.18 -34.51 -31.57
CA GLY A 162 3.87 -35.75 -32.30
C GLY A 162 3.04 -35.42 -33.53
N GLY A 163 3.55 -35.76 -34.72
CA GLY A 163 3.02 -35.33 -36.01
C GLY A 163 1.72 -36.00 -36.47
N GLY A 164 1.10 -35.40 -37.49
CA GLY A 164 0.03 -36.03 -38.26
C GLY A 164 -0.88 -35.04 -39.00
N THR A 165 -0.48 -34.70 -40.24
CA THR A 165 -1.33 -34.51 -41.44
C THR A 165 -2.55 -33.57 -41.43
N GLU A 166 -2.47 -32.53 -42.28
CA GLU A 166 -3.60 -31.77 -42.85
C GLU A 166 -4.58 -32.67 -43.65
N PRO A 167 -5.79 -32.16 -43.95
CA PRO A 167 -5.98 -31.61 -45.29
C PRO A 167 -6.77 -30.28 -45.36
N ALA A 168 -6.54 -29.61 -46.49
CA ALA A 168 -7.07 -28.34 -46.98
C ALA A 168 -8.59 -28.29 -47.20
N ALA A 169 -9.18 -27.08 -47.16
CA ALA A 169 -9.53 -26.29 -48.35
C ALA A 169 -10.63 -25.23 -48.08
N ASP A 170 -10.45 -24.10 -48.76
CA ASP A 170 -11.44 -23.18 -49.33
C ASP A 170 -12.43 -22.39 -48.47
N GLY A 171 -12.50 -21.07 -48.73
CA GLY A 171 -13.72 -20.31 -48.47
C GLY A 171 -13.59 -18.80 -48.28
N ALA A 172 -13.22 -18.07 -49.34
CA ALA A 172 -13.68 -16.73 -49.71
C ALA A 172 -14.04 -15.67 -48.64
N VAL A 173 -13.21 -14.62 -48.58
CA VAL A 173 -13.53 -13.30 -47.98
C VAL A 173 -14.29 -12.44 -49.00
N PRO A 174 -15.44 -11.83 -48.65
CA PRO A 174 -16.05 -10.78 -49.47
C PRO A 174 -15.48 -9.40 -49.14
N ARG A 175 -15.16 -8.66 -50.21
CA ARG A 175 -14.58 -7.32 -50.25
C ARG A 175 -15.59 -6.24 -49.85
N GLN A 176 -15.11 -5.22 -49.13
CA GLN A 176 -15.78 -3.94 -48.93
C GLN A 176 -15.72 -3.08 -50.22
N PRO A 177 -16.77 -2.31 -50.55
CA PRO A 177 -16.70 -1.26 -51.57
C PRO A 177 -16.21 0.07 -51.00
N SER A 178 -15.35 0.73 -51.79
CA SER A 178 -14.71 2.02 -51.59
C SER A 178 -15.62 3.22 -51.84
N ALA A 179 -15.35 4.34 -51.18
CA ALA A 179 -15.95 5.66 -51.40
C ALA A 179 -14.86 6.73 -51.73
N PRO A 180 -15.23 7.83 -52.42
CA PRO A 180 -14.33 8.66 -53.26
C PRO A 180 -13.70 9.88 -52.52
N PRO A 181 -12.79 10.66 -53.17
CA PRO A 181 -11.82 11.48 -52.47
C PRO A 181 -12.31 12.92 -52.20
N GLY A 182 -11.89 13.49 -51.07
CA GLY A 182 -12.16 14.88 -50.68
C GLY A 182 -10.95 15.53 -50.00
N THR A 183 -10.24 16.36 -50.78
CA THR A 183 -9.44 17.55 -50.44
C THR A 183 -8.56 17.56 -49.18
N ALA A 184 -7.25 17.63 -49.45
CA ALA A 184 -6.15 17.81 -48.50
C ALA A 184 -6.15 19.17 -47.78
N SER A 185 -5.80 19.15 -46.50
CA SER A 185 -5.17 20.26 -45.79
C SER A 185 -3.97 19.70 -45.03
N ALA A 186 -2.77 20.18 -45.37
CA ALA A 186 -1.51 19.70 -44.82
C ALA A 186 -1.27 20.26 -43.40
N ALA A 187 -0.99 19.37 -42.45
CA ALA A 187 -0.42 19.67 -41.14
C ALA A 187 1.03 19.10 -41.10
N PRO A 188 1.95 19.69 -40.30
CA PRO A 188 3.37 19.37 -40.40
C PRO A 188 3.69 17.98 -39.84
N ALA A 189 4.75 17.39 -40.39
CA ALA A 189 5.20 16.03 -40.11
C ALA A 189 5.47 15.78 -38.62
N ALA A 190 4.71 14.86 -38.02
CA ALA A 190 5.03 14.25 -36.75
C ALA A 190 6.02 13.10 -37.00
N THR A 191 7.20 13.20 -36.40
CA THR A 191 8.20 12.13 -36.29
C THR A 191 7.54 10.88 -35.70
N THR A 192 7.52 9.79 -36.46
CA THR A 192 7.10 8.46 -36.00
C THR A 192 8.02 7.97 -34.88
N ALA A 193 7.56 8.09 -33.64
CA ALA A 193 8.03 7.24 -32.56
C ALA A 193 7.41 5.85 -32.73
N ALA A 194 8.25 4.82 -32.65
CA ALA A 194 7.87 3.42 -32.81
C ALA A 194 6.70 3.05 -31.89
N ALA A 195 5.74 2.30 -32.43
CA ALA A 195 4.62 1.75 -31.71
C ALA A 195 5.11 0.82 -30.58
N ALA A 196 5.06 1.32 -29.34
CA ALA A 196 5.10 0.48 -28.17
C ALA A 196 3.73 -0.18 -28.02
N SER A 197 3.75 -1.50 -27.86
CA SER A 197 2.61 -2.37 -27.61
C SER A 197 1.65 -1.79 -26.56
N THR A 198 0.41 -1.55 -26.96
CA THR A 198 -0.71 -1.28 -26.08
C THR A 198 -1.26 -2.61 -25.56
N ASP A 199 -0.67 -3.15 -24.50
CA ASP A 199 -1.29 -4.17 -23.65
C ASP A 199 -0.79 -3.98 -22.21
N GLY A 200 -1.62 -3.33 -21.41
CA GLY A 200 -1.33 -2.98 -20.03
C GLY A 200 -2.17 -1.77 -19.66
N VAL A 201 -3.35 -2.01 -19.07
CA VAL A 201 -4.04 -0.95 -18.35
C VAL A 201 -3.08 -0.53 -17.23
N SER A 202 -2.35 0.58 -17.40
CA SER A 202 -1.51 1.10 -16.34
C SER A 202 -2.46 1.54 -15.22
N ARG A 203 -2.55 0.70 -14.19
CA ARG A 203 -3.33 1.02 -13.00
C ARG A 203 -2.65 2.24 -12.37
N GLY A 204 -3.42 3.30 -12.12
CA GLY A 204 -2.87 4.50 -11.50
C GLY A 204 -2.15 4.16 -10.20
N VAL A 205 -0.99 4.76 -9.96
CA VAL A 205 -0.20 4.49 -8.75
C VAL A 205 -0.79 5.26 -7.58
N LYS A 206 -1.17 4.56 -6.51
CA LYS A 206 -1.66 5.16 -5.26
C LYS A 206 -0.52 5.97 -4.61
N ASN A 207 -0.81 7.22 -4.30
CA ASN A 207 0.11 8.12 -3.60
C ASN A 207 -0.28 8.24 -2.13
N VAL A 208 0.69 8.23 -1.22
CA VAL A 208 0.45 8.61 0.17
C VAL A 208 0.37 10.14 0.27
N LEU A 209 -0.72 10.65 0.85
CA LEU A 209 -0.91 12.08 1.09
C LEU A 209 -0.35 12.46 2.45
N GLY A 210 0.64 13.35 2.47
CA GLY A 210 1.06 14.05 3.69
C GLY A 210 0.57 15.49 3.65
N VAL A 211 0.13 16.01 4.80
CA VAL A 211 -0.43 17.37 4.91
C VAL A 211 0.43 18.18 5.87
N HIS A 212 0.85 19.37 5.44
CA HIS A 212 1.81 20.22 6.16
C HIS A 212 1.28 21.64 6.32
N LEU A 213 1.56 22.24 7.48
CA LEU A 213 1.28 23.63 7.76
C LEU A 213 2.53 24.49 7.56
N TYR A 214 2.48 25.38 6.57
CA TYR A 214 3.35 26.53 6.45
C TYR A 214 2.74 27.70 7.23
N LEU A 215 3.29 28.00 8.39
CA LEU A 215 2.87 29.14 9.21
C LEU A 215 3.93 30.23 9.16
N GLU A 216 3.52 31.44 8.82
CA GLU A 216 4.39 32.62 8.75
C GLU A 216 3.82 33.70 9.69
N ASN A 217 4.64 34.19 10.61
CA ASN A 217 4.24 35.26 11.51
C ASN A 217 4.34 36.64 10.83
N PRO A 218 3.82 37.73 11.44
CA PRO A 218 3.93 39.07 10.85
C PRO A 218 5.36 39.58 10.63
N ALA A 219 6.37 38.97 11.26
CA ALA A 219 7.78 39.27 11.05
C ALA A 219 8.40 38.52 9.84
N GLY A 220 7.62 37.67 9.16
CA GLY A 220 8.09 36.86 8.03
C GLY A 220 8.89 35.63 8.45
N GLU A 221 8.79 35.22 9.71
CA GLU A 221 9.43 34.03 10.23
C GLU A 221 8.51 32.82 10.07
N ILE A 222 9.11 31.66 9.79
CA ILE A 222 8.42 30.40 9.52
C ILE A 222 8.48 29.51 10.75
N LEU A 223 7.34 28.94 11.16
CA LEU A 223 7.29 27.98 12.25
C LEU A 223 7.81 26.61 11.79
N LEU A 224 8.82 26.09 12.50
CA LEU A 224 9.31 24.72 12.31
C LEU A 224 9.39 23.99 13.65
N GLY A 225 9.13 22.68 13.59
CA GLY A 225 9.21 21.74 14.70
C GLY A 225 10.46 20.88 14.62
N ARG A 226 11.17 20.69 15.73
CA ARG A 226 12.28 19.74 15.81
C ARG A 226 11.74 18.35 16.10
N ARG A 227 11.80 17.45 15.12
CA ARG A 227 11.30 16.07 15.26
C ARG A 227 12.09 15.31 16.33
N HIS A 228 11.41 14.45 17.08
CA HIS A 228 12.06 13.61 18.07
C HIS A 228 13.08 12.67 17.40
N PRO A 229 14.28 12.42 17.98
CA PRO A 229 15.28 11.54 17.39
C PRO A 229 14.79 10.10 17.14
N GLY A 230 13.83 9.65 17.95
CA GLY A 230 13.17 8.35 17.80
C GLY A 230 12.08 8.30 16.74
N SER A 231 11.78 9.40 16.03
CA SER A 231 10.78 9.37 14.96
C SER A 231 11.21 8.44 13.82
N PRO A 232 10.33 7.56 13.32
CA PRO A 232 10.67 6.58 12.27
C PRO A 232 11.05 7.25 10.94
N PHE A 233 10.58 8.48 10.72
CA PHE A 233 10.95 9.32 9.60
C PHE A 233 11.62 10.61 10.09
N ALA A 234 12.79 10.91 9.52
CA ALA A 234 13.52 12.17 9.71
C ALA A 234 13.72 12.60 11.17
N GLY A 235 14.06 11.65 12.05
CA GLY A 235 14.32 11.92 13.46
C GLY A 235 15.42 12.97 13.65
N GLY A 236 15.16 13.96 14.51
CA GLY A 236 16.11 15.04 14.82
C GLY A 236 16.16 16.21 13.84
N LEU A 237 15.51 16.12 12.67
CA LEU A 237 15.44 17.20 11.68
C LEU A 237 14.34 18.22 12.04
N TRP A 238 14.50 19.44 11.55
CA TRP A 238 13.45 20.46 11.57
C TRP A 238 12.45 20.22 10.44
N HIS A 239 11.18 20.38 10.73
CA HIS A 239 10.10 20.09 9.79
C HIS A 239 8.89 21.00 10.01
N PHE A 240 7.97 21.03 9.06
CA PHE A 240 6.64 21.60 9.29
C PHE A 240 5.89 20.82 10.38
N LEU A 241 4.85 21.46 10.92
CA LEU A 241 3.74 20.74 11.53
C LEU A 241 3.06 19.91 10.43
N ALA A 242 2.96 18.61 10.66
CA ALA A 242 2.64 17.68 9.58
C ALA A 242 1.94 16.42 10.08
N GLY A 243 0.87 16.04 9.39
CA GLY A 243 0.11 14.83 9.67
C GLY A 243 -0.03 13.90 8.47
N HIS A 244 -0.38 12.65 8.77
CA HIS A 244 -0.85 11.72 7.74
C HIS A 244 -2.35 11.94 7.56
N CYS A 245 -2.78 12.20 6.33
CA CYS A 245 -4.20 12.35 6.05
C CYS A 245 -4.88 10.98 6.18
N GLU A 246 -5.83 10.90 7.11
CA GLU A 246 -6.69 9.72 7.26
C GLU A 246 -7.83 9.76 6.22
N GLN A 247 -8.95 9.09 6.50
CA GLN A 247 -10.17 9.20 5.68
C GLN A 247 -10.92 10.52 5.94
N GLU A 248 -10.23 11.62 5.63
CA GLU A 248 -10.69 12.99 5.82
C GLU A 248 -10.21 13.88 4.67
N SER A 249 -10.64 15.15 4.63
CA SER A 249 -10.09 16.11 3.67
C SER A 249 -8.73 16.61 4.13
N ALA A 250 -7.84 17.00 3.20
CA ALA A 250 -6.53 17.54 3.55
C ALA A 250 -6.62 18.77 4.49
N VAL A 251 -7.64 19.62 4.32
CA VAL A 251 -7.86 20.77 5.23
C VAL A 251 -8.32 20.32 6.61
N ALA A 252 -9.17 19.30 6.71
CA ALA A 252 -9.58 18.73 7.99
C ALA A 252 -8.40 18.12 8.75
N CYS A 253 -7.57 17.34 8.05
CA CYS A 253 -6.31 16.81 8.58
C CYS A 253 -5.41 17.93 9.10
N LEU A 254 -5.17 18.98 8.30
CA LEU A 254 -4.36 20.12 8.70
C LEU A 254 -4.86 20.78 10.01
N VAL A 255 -6.18 20.99 10.12
CA VAL A 255 -6.78 21.64 11.29
C VAL A 255 -6.67 20.77 12.54
N ARG A 256 -6.96 19.47 12.42
CA ARG A 256 -6.83 18.49 13.51
C ARG A 256 -5.39 18.42 14.02
N GLU A 257 -4.44 18.21 13.12
CA GLU A 257 -3.01 18.08 13.45
C GLU A 257 -2.46 19.37 14.06
N ALA A 258 -2.90 20.55 13.58
CA ALA A 258 -2.50 21.83 14.14
C ALA A 258 -2.91 21.99 15.61
N GLU A 259 -4.11 21.51 15.96
CA GLU A 259 -4.61 21.52 17.33
C GLU A 259 -3.94 20.46 18.20
N GLU A 260 -3.79 19.23 17.69
CA GLU A 260 -3.20 18.09 18.40
C GLU A 260 -1.71 18.30 18.69
N GLU A 261 -0.90 18.67 17.70
CA GLU A 261 0.56 18.76 17.84
C GLU A 261 1.03 20.08 18.47
N ALA A 262 0.33 21.18 18.17
CA ALA A 262 0.77 22.54 18.49
C ALA A 262 -0.22 23.38 19.30
N GLY A 263 -1.47 22.94 19.45
CA GLY A 263 -2.52 23.71 20.13
C GLY A 263 -3.00 24.92 19.36
N LEU A 264 -2.80 24.93 18.04
CA LEU A 264 -3.21 26.03 17.17
C LEU A 264 -4.61 25.77 16.63
N LEU A 265 -5.53 26.70 16.91
CA LEU A 265 -6.88 26.64 16.38
C LEU A 265 -6.94 27.41 15.05
N ILE A 266 -7.11 26.68 13.96
CA ILE A 266 -7.19 27.21 12.60
C ILE A 266 -8.60 26.96 12.06
N ARG A 267 -9.23 27.98 11.48
CA ARG A 267 -10.51 27.80 10.82
C ARG A 267 -10.29 27.35 9.37
N PRO A 268 -11.08 26.41 8.82
CA PRO A 268 -10.90 25.94 7.44
C PRO A 268 -10.90 27.07 6.39
N GLU A 269 -11.68 28.14 6.59
CA GLU A 269 -11.72 29.30 5.70
C GLU A 269 -10.45 30.16 5.68
N ASP A 270 -9.59 30.01 6.70
CA ASP A 270 -8.31 30.73 6.78
C ASP A 270 -7.14 29.92 6.16
N VAL A 271 -7.42 28.71 5.64
CA VAL A 271 -6.44 27.80 5.03
C VAL A 271 -6.38 27.98 3.52
N GLU A 272 -5.17 28.11 2.98
CA GLU A 272 -4.91 28.24 1.55
C GLU A 272 -3.85 27.26 1.08
N PHE A 273 -4.00 26.73 -0.13
CA PHE A 273 -2.96 25.89 -0.72
C PHE A 273 -1.72 26.73 -1.04
N ALA A 274 -0.55 26.29 -0.58
CA ALA A 274 0.70 27.00 -0.75
C ALA A 274 1.67 26.26 -1.69
N HIS A 275 1.77 24.94 -1.58
CA HIS A 275 2.71 24.15 -2.38
C HIS A 275 2.35 22.67 -2.40
N ALA A 276 2.81 21.94 -3.42
CA ALA A 276 2.85 20.48 -3.42
C ALA A 276 4.25 19.97 -3.76
N VAL A 277 4.72 18.97 -3.03
CA VAL A 277 5.94 18.22 -3.39
C VAL A 277 5.56 16.78 -3.73
N HIS A 278 5.80 16.37 -4.97
CA HIS A 278 5.58 15.00 -5.42
C HIS A 278 6.91 14.25 -5.46
N LEU A 279 7.07 13.26 -4.59
CA LEU A 279 8.36 12.62 -4.40
C LEU A 279 8.33 11.13 -4.18
N ILE A 280 9.45 10.51 -4.57
CA ILE A 280 9.83 9.16 -4.21
C ILE A 280 11.01 9.26 -3.22
N HIS A 281 10.82 8.77 -1.99
CA HIS A 281 11.85 8.86 -0.94
C HIS A 281 13.04 7.93 -1.19
N ARG A 282 12.79 6.78 -1.83
CA ARG A 282 13.79 5.76 -2.15
C ARG A 282 13.42 5.13 -3.49
N PRO A 283 14.37 4.83 -4.38
CA PRO A 283 14.07 4.19 -5.67
C PRO A 283 13.17 2.96 -5.50
N GLY A 284 12.09 2.90 -6.28
CA GLY A 284 11.08 1.82 -6.20
C GLY A 284 10.09 1.92 -5.03
N GLY A 285 10.21 2.91 -4.15
CA GLY A 285 9.25 3.15 -3.08
C GLY A 285 7.95 3.78 -3.54
N GLN A 286 6.89 3.63 -2.73
CA GLN A 286 5.59 4.25 -3.01
C GLN A 286 5.71 5.79 -3.12
N PRO A 287 5.19 6.40 -4.19
CA PRO A 287 5.24 7.85 -4.35
C PRO A 287 4.36 8.54 -3.32
N ARG A 288 4.74 9.76 -2.96
CA ARG A 288 4.04 10.59 -1.98
C ARG A 288 3.74 11.95 -2.55
N LEU A 289 2.58 12.48 -2.21
CA LEU A 289 2.22 13.87 -2.48
C LEU A 289 2.11 14.61 -1.16
N GLN A 290 3.06 15.53 -0.92
CA GLN A 290 3.10 16.37 0.27
C GLN A 290 2.37 17.68 -0.05
N LEU A 291 1.16 17.85 0.48
CA LEU A 291 0.37 19.05 0.34
C LEU A 291 0.72 20.02 1.46
N VAL A 292 1.19 21.21 1.11
CA VAL A 292 1.56 22.26 2.04
C VAL A 292 0.54 23.37 1.95
N PHE A 293 -0.09 23.68 3.09
CA PHE A 293 -1.08 24.72 3.22
C PHE A 293 -0.57 25.85 4.10
N ARG A 294 -1.00 27.07 3.82
CA ARG A 294 -0.76 28.26 4.63
C ARG A 294 -2.02 28.62 5.39
N ALA A 295 -1.89 28.91 6.69
CA ALA A 295 -2.97 29.54 7.45
C ALA A 295 -2.75 31.05 7.53
N ARG A 296 -3.74 31.84 7.12
CA ARG A 296 -3.71 33.32 7.22
C ARG A 296 -4.00 33.82 8.63
N ARG A 297 -4.76 33.03 9.41
CA ARG A 297 -5.16 33.34 10.78
C ARG A 297 -5.22 32.06 11.60
N TRP A 298 -4.86 32.17 12.87
CA TRP A 298 -4.95 31.12 13.86
C TRP A 298 -5.11 31.74 15.26
N GLN A 299 -5.46 30.91 16.23
CA GLN A 299 -5.46 31.28 17.64
C GLN A 299 -4.58 30.32 18.44
N GLY A 300 -3.97 30.82 19.51
CA GLY A 300 -3.03 30.06 20.32
C GLY A 300 -1.57 30.33 19.96
N GLU A 301 -0.69 29.99 20.89
CA GLU A 301 0.76 30.00 20.69
C GLU A 301 1.25 28.57 20.51
N PRO A 302 2.21 28.30 19.62
CA PRO A 302 2.72 26.95 19.40
C PRO A 302 3.28 26.32 20.68
N GLN A 303 2.73 25.16 21.06
CA GLN A 303 3.15 24.40 22.24
C GLN A 303 3.51 22.99 21.84
N VAL A 304 4.52 22.39 22.47
CA VAL A 304 4.80 20.96 22.26
C VAL A 304 3.76 20.15 23.02
N ARG A 305 2.76 19.61 22.33
CA ARG A 305 1.71 18.77 22.92
C ARG A 305 2.01 17.27 22.86
N GLU A 306 2.83 16.87 21.90
CA GLU A 306 3.27 15.48 21.70
C GLU A 306 4.81 15.38 21.83
N PRO A 307 5.34 15.40 23.06
CA PRO A 307 6.79 15.47 23.33
C PRO A 307 7.57 14.24 22.85
N ASP A 308 6.89 13.12 22.61
CA ASP A 308 7.41 11.89 22.02
C ASP A 308 7.63 11.99 20.50
N LYS A 309 6.95 12.94 19.83
CA LYS A 309 7.08 13.18 18.38
C LYS A 309 7.81 14.47 18.02
N CYS A 310 7.65 15.54 18.81
CA CYS A 310 8.25 16.84 18.58
C CYS A 310 8.91 17.37 19.86
N LEU A 311 10.13 17.91 19.74
CA LEU A 311 10.91 18.41 20.88
C LEU A 311 10.81 19.93 21.08
N ALA A 312 10.49 20.68 20.03
CA ALA A 312 10.41 22.14 20.09
C ALA A 312 9.72 22.71 18.86
N TRP A 313 8.91 23.76 19.05
CA TRP A 313 8.47 24.67 17.99
C TRP A 313 9.29 25.96 18.04
N ARG A 314 9.78 26.44 16.90
CA ARG A 314 10.51 27.71 16.80
C ARG A 314 10.19 28.45 15.51
N TRP A 315 10.16 29.78 15.61
CA TRP A 315 10.08 30.69 14.48
C TRP A 315 11.48 30.94 13.94
N TRP A 316 11.63 30.89 12.61
CA TRP A 316 12.90 31.08 11.92
C TRP A 316 12.76 32.08 10.78
N PRO A 317 13.63 33.09 10.67
CA PRO A 317 13.69 33.92 9.48
C PRO A 317 13.95 33.04 8.25
N ARG A 318 13.28 33.34 7.13
CA ARG A 318 13.40 32.54 5.90
C ARG A 318 14.83 32.43 5.34
N GLU A 319 15.67 33.44 5.62
CA GLU A 319 17.07 33.49 5.18
C GLU A 319 18.03 32.82 6.18
N GLU A 320 17.55 32.48 7.38
CA GLU A 320 18.32 31.91 8.49
C GLU A 320 17.64 30.65 9.04
N LEU A 321 17.15 29.82 8.13
CA LEU A 321 16.52 28.55 8.46
C LEU A 321 17.50 27.63 9.22
N PRO A 322 16.97 26.80 10.14
CA PRO A 322 17.80 25.89 10.90
C PRO A 322 18.34 24.78 10.01
N GLU A 323 19.40 24.11 10.44
CA GLU A 323 19.87 22.88 9.79
C GLU A 323 20.05 21.77 10.83
N PRO A 324 19.73 20.50 10.50
CA PRO A 324 19.16 20.04 9.23
C PRO A 324 17.62 20.19 9.14
N ILE A 325 17.10 20.53 7.95
CA ILE A 325 15.66 20.48 7.61
C ILE A 325 15.32 19.23 6.78
N VAL A 326 14.10 18.72 6.92
CA VAL A 326 13.54 17.69 6.02
C VAL A 326 13.61 18.15 4.56
N PRO A 327 14.27 17.43 3.63
CA PRO A 327 14.56 17.94 2.28
C PRO A 327 13.35 18.45 1.49
N TYR A 328 12.21 17.75 1.54
CA TYR A 328 11.00 18.22 0.85
C TYR A 328 10.35 19.43 1.51
N ALA A 329 10.52 19.61 2.83
CA ALA A 329 10.08 20.81 3.52
C ALA A 329 10.92 22.00 3.08
N ARG A 330 12.25 21.83 2.97
CA ARG A 330 13.13 22.86 2.40
C ARG A 330 12.71 23.24 0.97
N ALA A 331 12.48 22.25 0.11
CA ALA A 331 12.04 22.48 -1.27
C ALA A 331 10.70 23.24 -1.32
N ALA A 332 9.75 22.90 -0.44
CA ALA A 332 8.49 23.61 -0.33
C ALA A 332 8.67 25.06 0.16
N ILE A 333 9.50 25.31 1.18
CA ILE A 333 9.79 26.67 1.67
C ILE A 333 10.38 27.53 0.54
N ASP A 334 11.35 27.00 -0.19
CA ASP A 334 11.98 27.69 -1.32
C ASP A 334 10.96 27.96 -2.45
N GLY A 335 10.14 26.97 -2.76
CA GLY A 335 9.08 27.09 -3.75
C GLY A 335 8.07 28.16 -3.39
N ILE A 336 7.57 28.15 -2.16
CA ILE A 336 6.64 29.16 -1.63
C ILE A 336 7.25 30.56 -1.69
N GLY A 337 8.54 30.70 -1.33
CA GLY A 337 9.25 31.98 -1.35
C GLY A 337 9.31 32.65 -2.72
N VAL A 338 9.24 31.87 -3.80
CA VAL A 338 9.23 32.38 -5.19
C VAL A 338 7.87 32.24 -5.89
N GLY A 339 6.81 31.90 -5.14
CA GLY A 339 5.46 31.73 -5.69
C GLY A 339 5.27 30.49 -6.58
N ARG A 340 6.18 29.51 -6.49
CA ARG A 340 6.04 28.22 -7.16
C ARG A 340 5.05 27.35 -6.39
N LEU A 341 4.13 26.71 -7.09
CA LEU A 341 3.09 25.88 -6.47
C LEU A 341 3.43 24.38 -6.41
N TYR A 342 4.45 23.93 -7.15
CA TYR A 342 4.76 22.51 -7.29
C TYR A 342 6.26 22.26 -7.43
N SER A 343 6.75 21.20 -6.79
CA SER A 343 8.10 20.66 -6.96
C SER A 343 8.07 19.14 -7.00
N GLU A 344 9.11 18.54 -7.58
CA GLU A 344 9.27 17.09 -7.64
C GLU A 344 10.67 16.67 -7.17
N MET A 345 10.77 15.48 -6.56
CA MET A 345 12.03 14.99 -6.00
C MET A 345 12.13 13.46 -6.10
N GLY A 346 13.33 12.95 -6.41
CA GLY A 346 13.60 11.51 -6.40
C GLY A 346 13.04 10.72 -7.58
N TRP A 347 12.62 11.42 -8.64
CA TRP A 347 12.25 10.84 -9.94
C TRP A 347 13.46 10.65 -10.85
#